data_AF-A0A840EMM0-F1
#
_entry.id   AF-A0A840EMM0-F1
#
_cell.length_a   1.000
_cell.length_b   1.000
_cell.length_c   1.000
_cell.angle_alpha   90.00
_cell.angle_beta   90.00
_cell.angle_gamma   90.00
#
_symmetry.space_group_name_H-M   'P 1'
#
loop_
_entity.id
_entity.type
_entity.pdbx_description
1 polymer ?
#
loop_
_entity_poly.entity_id
_entity_poly.type
_entity_poly.pdbx_seq_one_letter_code
_entity_poly.pdbx_strand_id
1 'polypeptide(L)'
;MRQYSHCKSIALAINSDAPRLSVLKRQLGVKSVEAYLKLWLIDLNAVLDLRKPLTETQIDDLAFRIVENYRSLNIADVNLIFAQVKNGELGKVYDRLSIPTVMKWFKDYFDKRCSAAAEQSYQNHAQAKVQMRTMGDSLASTHIEKQRKAMKVYGQHQAQQRINNAKK
;
A
#
# COMPACT_ATOMS: atom_id res chain seq x y z
N MET A 1 7.09 -11.34 -17.01
CA MET A 1 7.55 -10.63 -15.79
C MET A 1 7.09 -9.16 -15.66
N ARG A 2 6.27 -8.58 -16.56
CA ARG A 2 5.95 -7.13 -16.54
C ARG A 2 4.59 -6.74 -15.93
N GLN A 3 3.82 -7.68 -15.38
CA GLN A 3 2.41 -7.44 -14.99
C GLN A 3 2.22 -6.36 -13.90
N TYR A 4 3.25 -6.07 -13.10
CA TYR A 4 3.25 -5.01 -12.08
C TYR A 4 4.31 -3.93 -12.32
N SER A 5 4.76 -3.73 -13.56
CA SER A 5 5.78 -2.70 -13.88
C SER A 5 5.30 -1.26 -13.64
N HIS A 6 4.00 -1.07 -13.44
CA HIS A 6 3.40 0.21 -13.10
C HIS A 6 3.52 0.56 -11.60
N CYS A 7 3.74 -0.43 -10.72
CA CYS A 7 3.95 -0.22 -9.29
C CYS A 7 5.38 0.30 -9.01
N LYS A 8 5.61 1.59 -9.27
CA LYS A 8 6.94 2.24 -9.16
C LYS A 8 7.23 2.84 -7.78
N SER A 9 6.34 2.65 -6.81
CA SER A 9 6.52 3.15 -5.45
C SER A 9 6.00 2.16 -4.42
N ILE A 10 6.53 2.25 -3.20
CA ILE A 10 6.14 1.40 -2.08
C ILE A 10 4.64 1.55 -1.78
N ALA A 11 4.11 2.77 -1.85
CA ALA A 11 2.67 3.03 -1.65
C ALA A 11 1.82 2.31 -2.71
N LEU A 12 2.22 2.35 -3.99
CA LEU A 12 1.51 1.63 -5.06
C LEU A 12 1.63 0.11 -4.90
N ALA A 13 2.78 -0.39 -4.46
CA ALA A 13 2.97 -1.83 -4.21
C ALA A 13 2.10 -2.31 -3.04
N ILE A 14 2.04 -1.56 -1.92
CA ILE A 14 1.19 -1.87 -0.77
C ILE A 14 -0.29 -1.95 -1.16
N ASN A 15 -0.75 -1.01 -1.99
CA ASN A 15 -2.15 -0.91 -2.39
C ASN A 15 -2.50 -1.67 -3.68
N SER A 16 -1.54 -2.42 -4.24
CA SER A 16 -1.78 -3.25 -5.42
C SER A 16 -2.65 -4.47 -5.08
N ASP A 17 -3.30 -5.00 -6.11
CA ASP A 17 -4.01 -6.29 -6.06
C ASP A 17 -3.06 -7.50 -6.16
N ALA A 18 -1.75 -7.26 -6.13
CA ALA A 18 -0.75 -8.31 -6.28
C ALA A 18 -0.82 -9.32 -5.11
N PRO A 19 -0.82 -10.63 -5.39
CA PRO A 19 -0.84 -11.64 -4.35
C PRO A 19 0.46 -11.63 -3.55
N ARG A 20 0.34 -11.87 -2.24
CA ARG A 20 1.47 -11.99 -1.32
C ARG A 20 2.22 -13.30 -1.53
N LEU A 21 3.53 -13.33 -1.26
CA LEU A 21 4.34 -14.55 -1.36
C LEU A 21 3.77 -15.70 -0.52
N SER A 22 3.27 -15.41 0.69
CA SER A 22 2.55 -16.39 1.52
C SER A 22 1.30 -16.98 0.86
N VAL A 23 0.53 -16.15 0.15
CA VAL A 23 -0.68 -16.58 -0.56
C VAL A 23 -0.30 -17.45 -1.75
N LEU A 24 0.71 -17.03 -2.53
CA LEU A 24 1.22 -17.81 -3.65
C LEU A 24 1.82 -19.14 -3.19
N LYS A 25 2.57 -19.17 -2.08
CA LYS A 25 3.14 -20.39 -1.51
C LYS A 25 2.03 -21.40 -1.18
N ARG A 26 0.90 -20.93 -0.66
CA ARG A 26 -0.27 -21.76 -0.36
C ARG A 26 -0.99 -22.25 -1.63
N GLN A 27 -1.12 -21.40 -2.64
CA GLN A 27 -1.89 -21.71 -3.86
C GLN A 27 -1.10 -22.56 -4.87
N LEU A 28 0.18 -22.27 -5.05
CA LEU A 28 1.03 -22.82 -6.11
C LEU A 28 2.14 -23.73 -5.58
N GLY A 29 2.30 -23.81 -4.26
CA GLY A 29 3.39 -24.52 -3.61
C GLY A 29 4.68 -23.69 -3.55
N VAL A 30 5.56 -24.06 -2.60
CA VAL A 30 6.81 -23.35 -2.35
C VAL A 30 7.76 -23.35 -3.55
N LYS A 31 7.88 -24.49 -4.25
CA LYS A 31 8.78 -24.64 -5.41
C LYS A 31 8.45 -23.67 -6.54
N SER A 32 7.17 -23.40 -6.78
CA SER A 32 6.72 -22.47 -7.82
C SER A 32 7.09 -21.02 -7.49
N VAL A 33 6.96 -20.64 -6.21
CA VAL A 33 7.33 -19.29 -5.75
C VAL A 33 8.85 -19.11 -5.73
N GLU A 34 9.59 -20.14 -5.32
CA GLU A 34 11.05 -20.13 -5.42
C GLU A 34 11.50 -20.02 -6.87
N ALA A 35 10.94 -20.82 -7.80
CA ALA A 35 11.26 -20.73 -9.21
C ALA A 35 11.02 -19.31 -9.78
N TYR A 36 9.92 -18.66 -9.39
CA TYR A 36 9.67 -17.27 -9.74
C TYR A 36 10.78 -16.32 -9.26
N LEU A 37 11.23 -16.46 -8.01
CA LEU A 37 12.32 -15.65 -7.47
C LEU A 37 13.68 -15.97 -8.11
N LYS A 38 13.94 -17.24 -8.42
CA LYS A 38 15.15 -17.67 -9.12
C LYS A 38 15.24 -17.01 -10.50
N LEU A 39 14.14 -16.92 -11.24
CA LEU A 39 14.10 -16.21 -12.53
C LEU A 39 14.53 -14.75 -12.40
N TRP A 40 14.11 -14.06 -11.34
CA TRP A 40 14.57 -12.69 -11.06
C TRP A 40 16.06 -12.61 -10.72
N LEU A 41 16.57 -13.56 -9.94
CA LEU A 41 17.98 -13.60 -9.57
C LEU A 41 18.89 -13.93 -10.77
N ILE A 42 18.45 -14.81 -11.66
CA ILE A 42 19.14 -15.13 -12.92
C ILE A 42 19.16 -13.91 -13.84
N ASP A 43 18.00 -13.25 -14.01
CA ASP A 43 17.89 -12.03 -14.79
C ASP A 43 18.74 -10.89 -14.19
N LEU A 44 18.84 -10.82 -12.86
CA LEU A 44 19.72 -9.87 -12.18
C LEU A 44 21.20 -10.15 -12.47
N ASN A 45 21.63 -11.41 -12.42
CA ASN A 45 23.00 -11.80 -12.80
C ASN A 45 23.32 -11.36 -14.24
N ALA A 46 22.37 -11.53 -15.16
CA ALA A 46 22.56 -11.15 -16.56
C ALA A 46 22.63 -9.63 -16.78
N VAL A 47 21.80 -8.85 -16.06
CA VAL A 47 21.76 -7.39 -16.22
C VAL A 47 22.95 -6.69 -15.58
N LEU A 48 23.44 -7.19 -14.43
CA LEU A 48 24.51 -6.54 -13.68
C LEU A 48 25.92 -6.85 -14.23
N ASP A 49 26.06 -7.84 -15.12
CA ASP A 49 27.32 -8.25 -15.79
C ASP A 49 28.54 -8.26 -14.86
N LEU A 50 28.40 -8.96 -13.74
CA LEU A 50 29.40 -8.93 -12.66
C LEU A 50 30.52 -9.93 -12.92
N ARG A 51 31.75 -9.57 -12.52
CA ARG A 51 32.90 -10.49 -12.54
C ARG A 51 32.67 -11.77 -11.75
N LYS A 52 31.88 -11.67 -10.66
CA LYS A 52 31.50 -12.80 -9.81
C LYS A 52 29.98 -12.78 -9.57
N PRO A 53 29.20 -13.37 -10.50
CA PRO A 53 27.75 -13.48 -10.34
C PRO A 53 27.40 -14.54 -9.28
N LEU A 54 26.12 -14.60 -8.88
CA LEU A 54 25.66 -15.66 -7.97
C LEU A 54 25.73 -17.02 -8.64
N THR A 55 26.19 -18.04 -7.90
CA THR A 55 26.13 -19.44 -8.35
C THR A 55 24.70 -19.98 -8.22
N GLU A 56 24.40 -21.09 -8.91
CA GLU A 56 23.08 -21.74 -8.84
C GLU A 56 22.68 -22.10 -7.40
N THR A 57 23.59 -22.68 -6.62
CA THR A 57 23.34 -22.96 -5.19
C THR A 57 23.02 -21.70 -4.39
N GLN A 58 23.68 -20.57 -4.69
CA GLN A 58 23.40 -19.31 -4.00
C GLN A 58 22.06 -18.72 -4.40
N ILE A 59 21.65 -18.88 -5.67
CA ILE A 59 20.34 -18.49 -6.18
C ILE A 59 19.25 -19.30 -5.48
N ASP A 60 19.46 -20.60 -5.34
CA ASP A 60 18.54 -21.51 -4.64
C ASP A 60 18.37 -21.13 -3.16
N ASP A 61 19.48 -20.94 -2.47
CA ASP A 61 19.49 -20.50 -1.07
C ASP A 61 18.80 -19.15 -0.90
N LEU A 62 19.03 -18.20 -1.82
CA LEU A 62 18.39 -16.89 -1.78
C LEU A 62 16.89 -16.98 -1.98
N ALA A 63 16.44 -17.74 -2.98
CA ALA A 63 15.03 -17.91 -3.26
C ALA A 63 14.29 -18.47 -2.04
N PHE A 64 14.83 -19.54 -1.44
CA PHE A 64 14.29 -20.12 -0.20
C PHE A 64 14.23 -19.10 0.94
N ARG A 65 15.34 -18.40 1.22
CA ARG A 65 15.42 -17.40 2.30
C ARG A 65 14.46 -16.24 2.09
N ILE A 66 14.26 -15.81 0.85
CA ILE A 66 13.35 -14.70 0.55
C ILE A 66 11.90 -15.12 0.82
N VAL A 67 11.50 -16.32 0.37
CA VAL A 67 10.15 -16.85 0.64
C VAL A 67 9.88 -16.97 2.13
N GLU A 68 10.85 -17.47 2.90
CA GLU A 68 10.67 -17.69 4.33
C GLU A 68 10.64 -16.40 5.16
N ASN A 69 11.51 -15.43 4.84
CA ASN A 69 11.67 -14.22 5.64
C ASN A 69 10.70 -13.09 5.25
N TYR A 70 10.25 -13.05 3.99
CA TYR A 70 9.47 -11.93 3.45
C TYR A 70 8.07 -12.33 2.96
N ARG A 71 7.42 -13.23 3.71
CA ARG A 71 6.11 -13.82 3.41
C ARG A 71 4.99 -12.80 3.13
N SER A 72 5.10 -11.60 3.69
CA SER A 72 4.13 -10.51 3.60
C SER A 72 4.34 -9.59 2.39
N LEU A 73 5.49 -9.66 1.71
CA LEU A 73 5.70 -8.98 0.43
C LEU A 73 4.81 -9.59 -0.65
N ASN A 74 4.41 -8.78 -1.62
CA ASN A 74 3.68 -9.21 -2.80
C ASN A 74 4.55 -9.20 -4.06
N ILE A 75 3.98 -9.66 -5.18
CA ILE A 75 4.70 -9.69 -6.47
C ILE A 75 5.15 -8.29 -6.90
N ALA A 76 4.34 -7.25 -6.66
CA ALA A 76 4.69 -5.88 -7.00
C ALA A 76 5.89 -5.39 -6.17
N ASP A 77 5.96 -5.74 -4.89
CA ASP A 77 7.11 -5.45 -4.01
C ASP A 77 8.40 -6.07 -4.56
N VAL A 78 8.35 -7.36 -4.91
CA VAL A 78 9.51 -8.07 -5.47
C VAL A 78 10.00 -7.42 -6.76
N ASN A 79 9.08 -7.09 -7.66
CA ASN A 79 9.41 -6.41 -8.91
C ASN A 79 10.04 -5.04 -8.66
N LEU A 80 9.50 -4.29 -7.70
CA LEU A 80 10.02 -2.97 -7.35
C LEU A 80 11.44 -3.07 -6.78
N ILE A 81 11.71 -4.01 -5.88
CA ILE A 81 13.06 -4.25 -5.33
C ILE A 81 14.05 -4.47 -6.48
N PHE A 82 13.77 -5.42 -7.38
CA PHE A 82 14.69 -5.73 -8.47
C PHE A 82 14.81 -4.57 -9.48
N ALA A 83 13.73 -3.83 -9.75
CA ALA A 83 13.78 -2.63 -10.59
C ALA A 83 14.68 -1.55 -9.96
N GLN A 84 14.53 -1.28 -8.66
CA GLN A 84 15.35 -0.30 -7.94
C GLN A 84 16.82 -0.70 -7.90
N VAL A 85 17.13 -1.99 -7.72
CA VAL A 85 18.52 -2.49 -7.79
C VAL A 85 19.10 -2.24 -9.18
N LYS A 86 18.37 -2.59 -10.24
CA LYS A 86 18.83 -2.39 -11.64
C LYS A 86 19.01 -0.91 -12.00
N ASN A 87 18.22 -0.02 -11.40
CA ASN A 87 18.36 1.42 -11.54
C ASN A 87 19.49 2.02 -10.67
N GLY A 88 20.15 1.22 -9.83
CA GLY A 88 21.18 1.69 -8.91
C GLY A 88 20.67 2.44 -7.67
N GLU A 89 19.37 2.38 -7.38
CA GLU A 89 18.74 3.04 -6.23
C GLU A 89 18.97 2.27 -4.91
N LEU A 90 19.14 0.95 -4.99
CA LEU A 90 19.39 0.07 -3.84
C LEU A 90 20.87 -0.33 -3.76
N GLY A 91 21.69 0.60 -3.26
CA GLY A 91 23.11 0.36 -2.98
C GLY A 91 23.97 0.24 -4.24
N LYS A 92 25.29 0.24 -4.04
CA LYS A 92 26.26 0.08 -5.14
C LYS A 92 26.59 -1.40 -5.32
N VAL A 93 26.33 -1.93 -6.51
CA VAL A 93 26.85 -3.23 -6.94
C VAL A 93 28.22 -2.95 -7.54
N TYR A 94 29.28 -3.43 -6.87
CA TYR A 94 30.65 -3.34 -7.38
C TYR A 94 30.98 -4.65 -8.11
N ASP A 95 32.05 -5.35 -7.74
CA ASP A 95 32.53 -6.50 -8.53
C ASP A 95 31.88 -7.85 -8.21
N ARG A 96 31.08 -7.95 -7.14
CA ARG A 96 30.53 -9.22 -6.64
C ARG A 96 29.12 -9.06 -6.10
N LEU A 97 28.24 -9.97 -6.50
CA LEU A 97 26.95 -10.17 -5.85
C LEU A 97 27.07 -11.30 -4.82
N SER A 98 26.53 -11.06 -3.62
CA SER A 98 26.59 -12.02 -2.52
C SER A 98 25.23 -12.19 -1.87
N ILE A 99 24.99 -13.34 -1.23
CA ILE A 99 23.76 -13.60 -0.48
C ILE A 99 23.46 -12.47 0.53
N PRO A 100 24.41 -12.02 1.38
CA PRO A 100 24.17 -10.90 2.30
C PRO A 100 23.73 -9.61 1.60
N THR A 101 24.29 -9.31 0.42
CA THR A 101 23.93 -8.11 -0.36
C THR A 101 22.47 -8.14 -0.78
N VAL A 102 22.01 -9.26 -1.36
CA VAL A 102 20.61 -9.40 -1.80
C VAL A 102 19.67 -9.36 -0.60
N MET A 103 19.99 -10.09 0.48
CA MET A 103 19.19 -10.08 1.70
C MET A 103 19.10 -8.67 2.31
N LYS A 104 20.17 -7.88 2.24
CA LYS A 104 20.16 -6.48 2.69
C LYS A 104 19.18 -5.63 1.88
N TRP A 105 19.11 -5.80 0.56
CA TRP A 105 18.13 -5.06 -0.27
C TRP A 105 16.69 -5.37 0.12
N PHE A 106 16.37 -6.65 0.30
CA PHE A 106 15.04 -7.06 0.76
C PHE A 106 14.74 -6.51 2.16
N LYS A 107 15.71 -6.55 3.08
CA LYS A 107 15.55 -5.97 4.41
C LYS A 107 15.31 -4.45 4.35
N ASP A 108 16.17 -3.71 3.65
CA ASP A 108 16.08 -2.25 3.55
C ASP A 108 14.75 -1.83 2.91
N TYR A 109 14.29 -2.55 1.89
CA TYR A 109 12.98 -2.33 1.29
C TYR A 109 11.84 -2.66 2.26
N PHE A 110 11.92 -3.80 2.93
CA PHE A 110 10.88 -4.26 3.86
C PHE A 110 10.69 -3.27 5.02
N ASP A 111 11.79 -2.76 5.59
CA ASP A 111 11.74 -1.77 6.66
C ASP A 111 11.04 -0.49 6.18
N LYS A 112 11.40 0.03 4.98
CA LYS A 112 10.72 1.18 4.36
C LYS A 112 9.23 0.91 4.10
N ARG A 113 8.90 -0.29 3.66
CA ARG A 113 7.51 -0.73 3.42
C ARG A 113 6.70 -0.76 4.71
N CYS A 114 7.27 -1.28 5.80
CA CYS A 114 6.63 -1.27 7.11
C CYS A 114 6.36 0.15 7.61
N SER A 115 7.35 1.06 7.49
CA SER A 115 7.16 2.47 7.82
C SER A 115 6.07 3.12 6.98
N ALA A 116 6.07 2.89 5.66
CA ALA A 116 5.05 3.43 4.76
C ALA A 116 3.64 2.90 5.07
N ALA A 117 3.51 1.61 5.39
CA ALA A 117 2.24 1.01 5.79
C ALA A 117 1.74 1.56 7.13
N ALA A 118 2.64 1.76 8.11
CA ALA A 118 2.30 2.36 9.39
C ALA A 118 1.81 3.79 9.21
N GLU A 119 2.52 4.59 8.40
CA GLU A 119 2.13 5.96 8.07
C GLU A 119 0.77 5.99 7.36
N GLN A 120 0.56 5.14 6.34
CA GLN A 120 -0.72 5.06 5.64
C GLN A 120 -1.88 4.70 6.58
N SER A 121 -1.67 3.76 7.50
CA SER A 121 -2.66 3.39 8.52
C SER A 121 -2.98 4.56 9.46
N TYR A 122 -1.95 5.26 9.94
CA TYR A 122 -2.11 6.43 10.80
C TYR A 122 -2.89 7.55 10.09
N GLN A 123 -2.54 7.86 8.85
CA GLN A 123 -3.23 8.86 8.05
C GLN A 123 -4.69 8.49 7.78
N ASN A 124 -4.97 7.23 7.45
CA ASN A 124 -6.34 6.76 7.26
C ASN A 124 -7.18 6.92 8.55
N HIS A 125 -6.61 6.58 9.71
CA HIS A 125 -7.27 6.75 11.00
C HIS A 125 -7.51 8.23 11.35
N ALA A 126 -6.50 9.09 11.13
CA ALA A 126 -6.63 10.52 11.36
C ALA A 126 -7.71 11.14 10.46
N GLN A 127 -7.71 10.79 9.17
CA GLN A 127 -8.72 11.23 8.21
C GLN A 127 -10.12 10.74 8.58
N ALA A 128 -10.28 9.48 8.96
CA ALA A 128 -11.56 8.94 9.43
C ALA A 128 -12.10 9.72 10.64
N LYS A 129 -11.23 10.05 11.61
CA LYS A 129 -11.61 10.86 12.78
C LYS A 129 -12.05 12.27 12.38
N VAL A 130 -11.34 12.92 11.46
CA VAL A 130 -11.73 14.25 10.95
C VAL A 130 -13.07 14.18 10.24
N GLN A 131 -13.26 13.22 9.33
CA GLN A 131 -14.50 13.02 8.60
C GLN A 131 -15.69 12.80 9.54
N MET A 132 -15.53 11.97 10.57
CA MET A 132 -16.59 11.73 11.57
C MET A 132 -16.96 13.01 12.33
N ARG A 133 -15.97 13.84 12.70
CA ARG A 133 -16.23 15.13 13.37
C ARG A 133 -16.98 16.09 12.44
N THR A 134 -16.51 16.25 11.21
CA THR A 134 -17.16 17.11 10.20
C THR A 134 -18.58 16.64 9.89
N MET A 135 -18.82 15.33 9.81
CA MET A 135 -20.17 14.79 9.64
C MET A 135 -21.07 15.09 10.84
N GLY A 136 -20.56 14.96 12.07
CA GLY A 136 -21.28 15.35 13.28
C GLY A 136 -21.68 16.84 13.29
N ASP A 137 -20.74 17.72 12.94
CA ASP A 137 -20.97 19.16 12.86
C ASP A 137 -21.98 19.51 11.73
N SER A 138 -21.92 18.82 10.60
CA SER A 138 -22.85 18.96 9.49
C SER A 138 -24.27 18.49 9.85
N LEU A 139 -24.41 17.40 10.61
CA LEU A 139 -25.70 16.90 11.07
C LEU A 139 -26.34 17.85 12.09
N ALA A 140 -25.55 18.38 13.03
CA ALA A 140 -26.00 19.35 14.01
C ALA A 140 -26.49 20.65 13.33
N SER A 141 -25.72 21.19 12.39
CA SER A 141 -26.11 22.39 11.63
C SER A 141 -27.37 22.17 10.78
N THR A 142 -27.53 21.00 10.17
CA THR A 142 -28.76 20.64 9.43
C THR A 142 -29.99 20.57 10.34
N HIS A 143 -29.84 20.01 11.55
CA HIS A 143 -30.94 19.94 12.52
C HIS A 143 -31.37 21.34 12.99
N ILE A 144 -30.42 22.21 13.29
CA ILE A 144 -30.67 23.61 13.68
C ILE A 144 -31.38 24.38 12.55
N GLU A 145 -30.92 24.23 11.30
CA GLU A 145 -31.52 24.85 10.11
C GLU A 145 -33.00 24.41 9.95
N LYS A 146 -33.27 23.11 10.12
CA LYS A 146 -34.62 22.54 10.02
C LYS A 146 -35.55 23.05 11.13
N GLN A 147 -35.08 23.09 12.38
CA GLN A 147 -35.83 23.67 13.49
C GLN A 147 -36.13 25.17 13.26
N ARG A 148 -35.14 25.93 12.78
CA ARG A 148 -35.31 27.36 12.50
C ARG A 148 -36.37 27.62 11.42
N LYS A 149 -36.41 26.80 10.37
CA LYS A 149 -37.45 26.86 9.32
C LYS A 149 -38.84 26.53 9.87
N ALA A 150 -38.96 25.47 10.68
CA ALA A 150 -40.23 25.09 11.30
C ALA A 150 -40.78 26.20 12.21
N MET A 151 -39.92 26.83 13.02
CA MET A 151 -40.31 27.96 13.88
C MET A 151 -40.79 29.18 13.08
N LYS A 152 -40.12 29.51 11.96
CA LYS A 152 -40.54 30.61 11.07
C LYS A 152 -41.94 30.37 10.49
N VAL A 153 -42.20 29.16 9.99
CA VAL A 153 -43.50 28.78 9.42
C VAL A 153 -44.60 28.87 10.47
N TYR A 154 -44.35 28.37 11.68
CA TYR A 154 -45.30 28.45 12.78
C TYR A 154 -45.64 29.89 13.17
N GLY A 155 -44.63 30.77 13.27
CA GLY A 155 -44.83 32.20 13.54
C GLY A 155 -45.67 32.90 12.46
N GLN A 156 -45.47 32.55 11.19
CA GLN A 156 -46.27 33.08 10.07
C GLN A 156 -47.72 32.61 10.13
N HIS A 157 -47.97 31.33 10.42
CA HIS A 157 -49.32 30.80 10.60
C HIS A 157 -50.06 31.50 11.75
N GLN A 158 -49.40 31.72 12.89
CA GLN A 158 -50.01 32.45 14.01
C GLN A 158 -50.32 33.91 13.66
N ALA A 159 -49.41 34.61 12.98
CA ALA A 159 -49.63 35.98 12.54
C ALA A 159 -50.85 36.08 11.59
N GLN A 160 -50.97 35.13 10.65
CA GLN A 160 -52.09 35.07 9.72
C GLN A 160 -53.43 34.81 10.43
N GLN A 161 -53.45 33.93 11.43
CA GLN A 161 -54.64 33.66 12.25
C GLN A 161 -55.07 34.88 13.06
N ARG A 162 -54.11 35.63 13.61
CA ARG A 162 -54.39 36.88 14.35
C ARG A 162 -54.96 37.97 13.44
N ILE A 163 -54.42 38.12 12.22
CA ILE A 163 -54.94 39.05 11.22
C ILE A 163 -56.37 38.67 10.80
N ASN A 164 -56.63 37.38 10.57
CA ASN A 164 -57.95 36.92 10.16
C ASN A 164 -59.00 37.08 11.27
N ASN A 165 -58.61 36.89 12.53
CA ASN A 165 -59.50 37.11 13.67
C ASN A 165 -59.76 38.61 13.95
N ALA A 166 -58.84 39.51 13.59
CA ALA A 166 -59.03 40.95 13.73
C ALA A 166 -59.88 41.59 12.59
N LYS A 167 -60.19 40.83 11.54
CA LYS A 167 -61.04 41.24 10.41
C LYS A 167 -62.49 40.75 10.52
N LYS A 168 -62.83 40.02 11.59
CA LYS A 168 -64.20 39.67 11.98
C LYS A 168 -64.68 40.64 13.05
#